data_AF-L1IV71-F1
#
_entry.id   AF-L1IV71-F1
#
_cell.length_a   1.000
_cell.length_b   1.000
_cell.length_c   1.000
_cell.angle_alpha   90.00
_cell.angle_beta   90.00
_cell.angle_gamma   90.00
#
_symmetry.space_group_name_H-M   'P 1'
#
loop_
_entity.id
_entity.type
_entity.pdbx_description
1 polymer ?
#
loop_
_entity_poly.entity_id
_entity_poly.type
_entity_poly.pdbx_seq_one_letter_code
_entity_poly.pdbx_strand_id
1 'polypeptide(L)' 'HHCRRCGYCVEGMDHHCFYINNCVGDRNHRYFILFLFWVSLSTLFVAVCSFLTLQSARSNIQVC' A
#
# COMPACT_ATOMS: atom_id res chain seq x y z
N HIS A 1 -21.63 -1.92 12.05
CA HIS A 1 -21.11 -1.09 13.17
C HIS A 1 -21.19 0.40 12.82
N HIS A 2 -21.39 1.29 13.79
CA HIS A 2 -21.40 2.74 13.54
C HIS A 2 -19.99 3.33 13.63
N CYS A 3 -19.51 3.96 12.55
CA CYS A 3 -18.23 4.67 12.58
C CYS A 3 -18.44 6.15 12.90
N ARG A 4 -18.04 6.57 14.11
CA ARG A 4 -18.13 7.98 14.54
C ARG A 4 -17.36 8.95 13.65
N ARG A 5 -16.23 8.50 13.08
CA ARG A 5 -15.35 9.34 12.25
C ARG A 5 -15.96 9.64 10.88
N CYS A 6 -16.66 8.66 10.31
CA CYS A 6 -17.38 8.80 9.05
C CYS A 6 -18.80 9.35 9.21
N GLY A 7 -19.39 9.23 10.40
CA GLY A 7 -20.76 9.71 10.69
C GLY A 7 -21.87 8.79 10.18
N TYR A 8 -21.57 7.55 9.78
CA TYR A 8 -22.55 6.58 9.29
C TYR A 8 -22.26 5.13 9.71
N CYS A 9 -23.29 4.28 9.60
CA CYS A 9 -23.18 2.84 9.84
C CYS A 9 -22.56 2.13 8.64
N VAL A 10 -21.59 1.26 8.92
CA VAL A 10 -20.87 0.45 7.93
C VAL A 10 -21.22 -1.02 8.17
N GLU A 11 -21.71 -1.68 7.12
CA GLU A 11 -21.99 -3.11 7.08
C GLU A 11 -20.69 -3.92 7.03
N GLY A 12 -20.63 -4.99 7.83
CA GLY A 12 -19.41 -5.80 8.01
C GLY A 12 -18.16 -4.96 8.26
N MET A 13 -18.31 -3.86 9.01
CA MET A 13 -17.20 -2.95 9.28
C MET A 13 -16.03 -3.71 9.90
N ASP A 14 -14.88 -3.64 9.23
CA ASP A 14 -13.61 -4.07 9.76
C ASP A 14 -13.01 -2.91 10.57
N HIS A 15 -12.61 -1.83 9.88
CA HIS A 15 -12.02 -0.67 10.55
C HIS A 15 -12.20 0.64 9.76
N HIS A 16 -11.94 1.78 10.41
CA HIS A 16 -11.72 3.05 9.71
C HIS A 16 -10.24 3.21 9.41
N CYS A 17 -9.87 3.19 8.14
CA CYS A 17 -8.49 3.28 7.71
C CYS A 17 -8.15 4.75 7.40
N PHE A 18 -7.14 5.28 8.09
CA PHE A 18 -6.72 6.66 7.90
C PHE A 18 -6.02 6.88 6.55
N TYR A 19 -5.34 5.86 6.01
CA TYR A 19 -4.58 5.96 4.77
C TYR A 19 -5.48 6.18 3.54
N ILE A 20 -6.66 5.57 3.53
CA ILE A 20 -7.66 5.77 2.47
C ILE A 20 -8.77 6.76 2.89
N ASN A 21 -8.65 7.32 4.10
CA ASN A 21 -9.63 8.20 4.73
C ASN A 21 -11.08 7.69 4.62
N ASN A 22 -11.27 6.37 4.81
CA ASN A 22 -12.55 5.70 4.64
C ASN A 22 -12.64 4.43 5.48
N CYS A 23 -13.86 3.96 5.74
CA CYS A 23 -14.08 2.67 6.35
C CYS A 23 -13.87 1.52 5.37
N VAL A 24 -13.21 0.47 5.86
CA VAL A 24 -13.14 -0.85 5.23
C VAL A 24 -14.26 -1.70 5.83
N GLY A 25 -15.07 -2.30 4.97
CA GLY A 25 -16.14 -3.22 5.33
C GLY A 25 -16.56 -4.03 4.11
N ASP A 26 -17.68 -4.74 4.18
CA ASP A 26 -18.02 -5.78 3.18
C ASP A 26 -18.01 -5.28 1.73
N ARG A 27 -18.47 -4.05 1.48
CA ARG A 27 -18.56 -3.47 0.13
C ARG A 27 -17.21 -3.17 -0.51
N ASN A 28 -16.14 -3.00 0.27
CA ASN A 28 -14.82 -2.64 -0.26
C ASN A 28 -13.66 -3.49 0.26
N HIS A 29 -13.90 -4.48 1.13
CA HIS A 29 -12.86 -5.32 1.71
C HIS A 29 -11.98 -5.97 0.63
N ARG A 30 -12.60 -6.55 -0.41
CA ARG A 30 -11.86 -7.16 -1.54
C ARG A 30 -10.94 -6.17 -2.26
N TYR A 31 -11.38 -4.93 -2.44
CA TYR A 31 -10.60 -3.90 -3.10
C TYR A 31 -9.47 -3.40 -2.20
N PHE A 32 -9.69 -3.36 -0.89
CA PHE A 32 -8.66 -3.02 0.08
C PHE A 32 -7.53 -4.07 0.10
N ILE A 33 -7.87 -5.36 0.06
CA ILE A 33 -6.85 -6.43 -0.06
C ILE A 33 -6.06 -6.32 -1.37
N LEU A 34 -6.73 -6.07 -2.50
CA LEU A 34 -6.05 -5.83 -3.77
C LEU A 34 -5.13 -4.60 -3.70
N PHE A 35 -5.58 -3.51 -3.07
CA PHE A 35 -4.75 -2.33 -2.85
C PHE A 35 -3.47 -2.66 -2.06
N LEU A 36 -3.58 -3.42 -0.96
CA LEU A 36 -2.41 -3.85 -0.17
C LEU A 36 -1.44 -4.71 -0.99
N PHE A 37 -1.97 -5.62 -1.81
CA PHE A 37 -1.16 -6.45 -2.70
C PHE A 37 -0.37 -5.59 -3.70
N TRP A 38 -1.03 -4.65 -4.38
CA TRP A 38 -0.37 -3.77 -5.36
C TRP A 38 0.64 -2.82 -4.73
N VAL A 39 0.35 -2.26 -3.56
CA VAL A 39 1.31 -1.44 -2.81
C VAL A 39 2.55 -2.26 -2.44
N SER A 40 2.38 -3.50 -1.97
CA SER A 40 3.50 -4.38 -1.62
C SER A 40 4.35 -4.73 -2.84
N LEU A 41 3.71 -5.08 -3.97
CA LEU A 41 4.41 -5.37 -5.22
C LEU A 41 5.15 -4.16 -5.76
N SER A 42 4.54 -2.97 -5.74
CA SER A 42 5.17 -1.73 -6.18
C SER A 42 6.39 -1.36 -5.33
N THR A 43 6.28 -1.54 -4.00
CA THR A 43 7.39 -1.28 -3.07
C THR A 43 8.55 -2.23 -3.33
N LEU A 44 8.26 -3.52 -3.55
CA LEU A 44 9.28 -4.51 -3.93
C LEU A 44 9.95 -4.15 -5.26
N PHE A 45 9.17 -3.78 -6.28
CA PHE A 45 9.69 -3.38 -7.58
C PHE A 45 10.64 -2.19 -7.45
N VAL A 46 10.23 -1.12 -6.76
CA VAL A 46 11.07 0.06 -6.53
C VAL A 46 12.34 -0.30 -5.75
N ALA A 47 12.26 -1.17 -4.74
CA ALA A 47 13.43 -1.62 -3.98
C ALA A 47 14.44 -2.37 -4.86
N VAL A 48 13.98 -3.28 -5.72
CA VAL A 48 14.83 -4.02 -6.67
C VAL A 48 15.47 -3.06 -7.68
N CYS A 49 14.69 -2.18 -8.30
CA CYS A 49 15.21 -1.19 -9.24
C CYS A 49 16.27 -0.29 -8.58
N SER A 50 16.01 0.16 -7.34
CA SER A 50 16.95 0.98 -6.58
C SER A 50 18.24 0.22 -6.29
N PHE A 51 18.15 -1.05 -5.88
CA PHE A 51 19.31 -1.90 -5.62
C PHE A 51 20.16 -2.11 -6.88
N LEU A 52 19.54 -2.45 -8.01
CA LEU A 52 20.23 -2.63 -9.29
C LEU A 52 20.91 -1.33 -9.76
N THR A 53 20.23 -0.19 -9.59
CA THR A 53 20.79 1.12 -9.93
C THR A 53 22.01 1.45 -9.06
N LEU A 54 21.94 1.17 -7.75
CA LEU A 54 23.06 1.35 -6.83
C LEU A 54 24.24 0.43 -7.16
N GLN A 55 23.99 -0.81 -7.58
CA GLN A 55 25.05 -1.72 -8.03
C GLN A 55 25.73 -1.21 -9.31
N SER A 56 24.95 -0.75 -10.29
CA SER A 56 25.49 -0.16 -11.52
C SER A 56 26.29 1.12 -11.24
N ALA A 57 25.81 1.97 -10.32
CA ALA A 57 26.56 3.15 -9.89
C ALA A 57 27.88 2.76 -9.22
N ARG A 58 27.88 1.74 -8.36
CA ARG A 58 29.11 1.21 -7.73
C ARG A 58 30.09 0.67 -8.77
N SER A 59 29.63 -0.10 -9.75
CA SER A 59 30.51 -0.66 -10.78
C SER A 59 31.12 0.43 -11.68
N ASN A 60 30.38 1.49 -12.00
CA ASN A 60 30.90 2.61 -12.79
C ASN A 60 31.96 3.42 -12.04
N ILE A 61 31.79 3.63 -10.73
CA ILE A 61 32.77 4.36 -9.89
C ILE A 61 34.09 3.58 -9.73
N GLN A 62 34.06 2.25 -9.71
CA GLN A 62 35.28 1.42 -9.55
C GLN A 62 36.13 1.32 -10.83
N VAL A 63 35.61 1.72 -11.98
CA VAL A 63 36.31 1.64 -13.29
C VAL A 63 36.92 2.98 -13.72
N CYS A 64 36.55 4.08 -13.05
CA CYS A 64 37.28 5.36 -13.12
C CYS A 64 38.44 5.37 -12.13
#